data_AF-A0AA37IYW2-F1
#
_entry.id   AF-A0AA37IYW2-F1
#
_cell.length_a   1.000
_cell.length_b   1.000
_cell.length_c   1.000
_cell.angle_alpha   90.00
_cell.angle_beta   90.00
_cell.angle_gamma   90.00
#
_symmetry.space_group_name_H-M   'P 1'
#
loop_
_entity.id
_entity.type
_entity.pdbx_description
1 polymer ?
#
loop_
_entity_poly.entity_id
_entity_poly.type
_entity_poly.pdbx_seq_one_letter_code
_entity_poly.pdbx_strand_id
1 'polypeptide(L)'
;MPEEYLQVAFEIKATCDEISRRLLRWHWEQKPGSHTVDSLLQHLAVRRQESPLYYDRLPDLERKTSWQQLDTTLCMRVLLDPEKDAAHPLDLLGNTAHPSAARRACNAVRTARNEAAHAADRTGGVQAAMLFDEAVERLEEGYAGAAFSEKELQKYYRLAEEYLSRCGASRGSGSKGGRTQSPPEVNLYETGAARQQAAAARAAEEASPRSSGASRTAKREPRREPAHSAKSVPRNGKAKTTSPRTNSKKKSSGSGNQGRQSHAQRQKKGVNKAVLLLMLLALVVGLLLRARAMGGF
;
A
#
# COMPACT_ATOMS: atom_id res chain seq x y z
N MET A 1 -27.68 -6.35 20.79
CA MET A 1 -26.49 -5.54 20.46
C MET A 1 -26.45 -5.01 19.02
N PRO A 2 -27.56 -4.69 18.31
CA PRO A 2 -27.47 -4.16 16.94
C PRO A 2 -26.92 -2.73 16.87
N GLU A 3 -26.95 -1.97 17.96
CA GLU A 3 -26.55 -0.55 17.96
C GLU A 3 -25.05 -0.35 18.22
N GLU A 4 -24.41 -1.24 18.99
CA GLU A 4 -23.04 -1.02 19.44
C GLU A 4 -22.02 -1.08 18.30
N TYR A 5 -22.20 -1.97 17.33
CA TYR A 5 -21.29 -2.05 16.18
C TYR A 5 -21.42 -0.83 15.25
N LEU A 6 -22.62 -0.23 15.13
CA LEU A 6 -22.83 1.00 14.37
C LEU A 6 -22.19 2.19 15.07
N GLN A 7 -22.31 2.23 16.40
CA GLN A 7 -21.66 3.25 17.20
C GLN A 7 -20.13 3.16 17.08
N VAL A 8 -19.55 1.95 17.19
CA VAL A 8 -18.12 1.72 16.97
C VAL A 8 -17.70 2.16 15.56
N ALA A 9 -18.47 1.82 14.52
CA ALA A 9 -18.19 2.28 13.17
C ALA A 9 -18.19 3.82 13.05
N PHE A 10 -19.15 4.52 13.68
CA PHE A 10 -19.16 5.98 13.71
C PHE A 10 -17.92 6.56 14.40
N GLU A 11 -17.54 6.00 15.55
CA GLU A 11 -16.36 6.43 16.32
C GLU A 11 -15.05 6.15 15.56
N ILE A 12 -14.92 5.00 14.90
CA ILE A 12 -13.80 4.68 14.01
C ILE A 12 -13.72 5.70 12.88
N LYS A 13 -14.84 5.97 12.19
CA LYS A 13 -14.87 6.95 11.10
C LYS A 13 -14.40 8.32 11.60
N ALA A 14 -14.93 8.79 12.72
CA ALA A 14 -14.54 10.08 13.32
C ALA A 14 -13.06 10.11 13.69
N THR A 15 -12.52 9.02 14.23
CA THR A 15 -11.11 8.89 14.59
C THR A 15 -10.21 8.89 13.35
N CYS A 16 -10.56 8.13 12.31
CA CYS A 16 -9.84 8.15 11.04
C CYS A 16 -9.90 9.53 10.37
N ASP A 17 -11.03 10.22 10.47
CA ASP A 17 -11.21 11.58 9.95
C ASP A 17 -10.23 12.55 10.63
N GLU A 18 -10.05 12.46 11.95
CA GLU A 18 -9.05 13.24 12.70
C GLU A 18 -7.60 12.89 12.31
N ILE A 19 -7.28 11.59 12.23
CA ILE A 19 -5.97 11.10 11.80
C ILE A 19 -5.63 11.62 10.40
N SER A 20 -6.60 11.60 9.48
CA SER A 20 -6.42 12.05 8.10
C SER A 20 -6.08 13.53 8.00
N ARG A 21 -6.79 14.38 8.77
CA ARG A 21 -6.51 15.82 8.83
C ARG A 21 -5.14 16.10 9.43
N ARG A 22 -4.79 15.38 10.52
CA ARG A 22 -3.49 15.48 11.16
C ARG A 22 -2.35 15.11 10.22
N LEU A 23 -2.48 13.99 9.50
CA LEU A 23 -1.48 13.56 8.53
C LEU A 23 -1.30 14.59 7.42
N LEU A 24 -2.39 15.08 6.82
CA LEU A 24 -2.32 16.12 5.79
C LEU A 24 -1.58 17.36 6.29
N ARG A 25 -1.97 17.84 7.48
CA ARG A 25 -1.34 18.98 8.13
C ARG A 25 0.16 18.75 8.34
N TRP A 26 0.52 17.62 8.92
CA TRP A 26 1.92 17.28 9.18
C TRP A 26 2.74 17.28 7.90
N HIS A 27 2.26 16.64 6.83
CA HIS A 27 2.95 16.62 5.53
C HIS A 27 3.06 18.00 4.91
N TRP A 28 2.03 18.84 5.04
CA TRP A 28 2.07 20.21 4.55
C TRP A 28 3.11 21.05 5.30
N GLU A 29 3.19 20.89 6.62
CA GLU A 29 4.17 21.55 7.49
C GLU A 29 5.62 21.13 7.17
N GLN A 30 5.86 19.96 6.56
CA GLN A 30 7.20 19.54 6.10
C GLN A 30 7.63 20.17 4.77
N LYS A 31 6.72 20.82 4.02
CA LYS A 31 7.06 21.44 2.73
C LYS A 31 7.72 22.81 2.96
N PRO A 32 8.71 23.21 2.15
CA PRO A 32 9.26 24.57 2.24
C PRO A 32 8.19 25.60 1.88
N GLY A 33 8.18 26.74 2.59
CA GLY A 33 7.26 27.84 2.35
C GLY A 33 6.28 28.07 3.50
N SER A 34 5.07 28.56 3.19
CA SER A 34 4.04 28.78 4.20
C SER A 34 3.37 27.47 4.61
N HIS A 35 3.06 27.34 5.90
CA HIS A 35 2.47 26.14 6.49
C HIS A 35 1.03 26.36 6.97
N THR A 36 0.41 27.49 6.62
CA THR A 36 -0.97 27.80 7.03
C THR A 36 -1.98 27.01 6.21
N VAL A 37 -3.18 26.80 6.75
CA VAL A 37 -4.28 26.19 5.98
C VAL A 37 -4.63 27.03 4.74
N ASP A 38 -4.57 28.36 4.85
CA ASP A 38 -4.82 29.26 3.72
C ASP A 38 -3.81 29.05 2.58
N SER A 39 -2.54 28.82 2.92
CA SER A 39 -1.50 28.52 1.91
C SER A 39 -1.75 27.18 1.21
N LEU A 40 -2.24 26.17 1.93
CA LEU A 40 -2.67 24.91 1.32
C LEU A 40 -3.85 25.14 0.39
N LEU A 41 -4.89 25.86 0.84
CA LEU A 41 -6.09 26.13 0.03
C LEU A 41 -5.75 26.92 -1.24
N GLN A 42 -4.87 27.92 -1.12
CA GLN A 42 -4.37 28.68 -2.28
C GLN A 42 -3.59 27.77 -3.24
N HIS A 43 -2.74 26.88 -2.71
CA HIS A 43 -2.01 25.91 -3.54
C HIS A 43 -2.96 24.98 -4.29
N LEU A 44 -3.97 24.42 -3.61
CA LEU A 44 -4.98 23.55 -4.24
C LEU A 44 -5.81 24.32 -5.29
N ALA A 45 -6.09 25.62 -5.07
CA ALA A 45 -6.79 26.45 -6.03
C ALA A 45 -5.98 26.69 -7.33
N VAL A 46 -4.66 26.89 -7.22
CA VAL A 46 -3.76 26.96 -8.38
C VAL A 46 -3.73 25.61 -9.10
N ARG A 47 -3.56 24.52 -8.35
CA ARG A 47 -3.52 23.16 -8.90
C ARG A 47 -4.83 22.75 -9.59
N ARG A 48 -5.98 23.26 -9.14
CA ARG A 48 -7.27 23.08 -9.83
C ARG A 48 -7.27 23.67 -11.25
N GLN A 49 -6.56 24.76 -11.49
CA GLN A 49 -6.44 25.34 -12.84
C GLN A 49 -5.56 24.46 -13.75
N GLU A 50 -4.52 23.86 -13.18
CA GLU A 50 -3.57 23.01 -13.93
C GLU A 50 -4.12 21.59 -14.17
N SER A 51 -4.97 21.07 -13.29
CA SER A 51 -5.56 19.73 -13.40
C SER A 51 -7.04 19.70 -13.01
N PRO A 52 -7.92 20.34 -13.81
CA PRO A 52 -9.34 20.50 -13.46
C PRO A 52 -10.04 19.14 -13.31
N LEU A 53 -9.77 18.19 -14.20
CA LEU A 53 -10.37 16.85 -14.18
C LEU A 53 -10.16 16.09 -12.86
N TYR A 54 -9.08 16.36 -12.13
CA TYR A 54 -8.82 15.76 -10.83
C TYR A 54 -9.49 16.55 -9.70
N TYR A 55 -9.28 17.87 -9.68
CA TYR A 55 -9.70 18.76 -8.59
C TYR A 55 -11.19 19.10 -8.58
N ASP A 56 -11.87 19.10 -9.72
CA ASP A 56 -13.32 19.36 -9.81
C ASP A 56 -14.15 18.24 -9.15
N ARG A 57 -13.54 17.08 -8.89
CA ARG A 57 -14.15 15.96 -8.16
C ARG A 57 -13.90 16.00 -6.66
N LEU A 58 -13.19 17.00 -6.16
CA LEU A 58 -12.95 17.17 -4.72
C LEU A 58 -14.11 17.95 -4.08
N PRO A 59 -14.35 17.72 -2.78
CA PRO A 59 -15.32 18.51 -2.03
C PRO A 59 -15.04 20.00 -2.12
N ASP A 60 -16.10 20.81 -2.12
CA ASP A 60 -15.99 22.26 -2.18
C ASP A 60 -15.09 22.80 -1.06
N LEU A 61 -14.18 23.70 -1.43
CA LEU A 61 -13.19 24.30 -0.54
C LEU A 61 -13.57 25.74 -0.14
N GLU A 62 -14.62 26.30 -0.75
CA GLU A 62 -15.06 27.65 -0.45
C GLU A 62 -15.41 27.80 1.04
N ARG A 63 -14.92 28.89 1.65
CA ARG A 63 -15.15 29.28 3.06
C ARG A 63 -14.52 28.37 4.13
N LYS A 64 -13.68 27.40 3.77
CA LYS A 64 -12.87 26.66 4.77
C LYS A 64 -11.74 27.55 5.26
N THR A 65 -11.58 27.67 6.58
CA THR A 65 -10.57 28.53 7.23
C THR A 65 -9.77 27.79 8.32
N SER A 66 -10.04 26.51 8.55
CA SER A 66 -9.30 25.70 9.54
C SER A 66 -9.08 24.26 9.08
N TRP A 67 -8.05 23.63 9.66
CA TRP A 67 -7.74 22.22 9.40
C TRP A 67 -8.91 21.30 9.73
N GLN A 68 -9.66 21.61 10.79
CA GLN A 68 -10.81 20.84 11.27
C GLN A 68 -11.98 20.85 10.28
N GLN A 69 -12.11 21.90 9.47
CA GLN A 69 -13.14 22.03 8.44
C GLN A 69 -12.81 21.31 7.13
N LEU A 70 -11.58 20.81 6.97
CA LEU A 70 -11.20 20.08 5.76
C LEU A 70 -11.95 18.75 5.69
N ASP A 71 -12.59 18.50 4.55
CA ASP A 71 -13.25 17.23 4.29
C ASP A 71 -12.21 16.09 4.22
N THR A 72 -12.51 14.94 4.79
CA THR A 72 -11.51 13.86 4.87
C THR A 72 -11.34 13.12 3.56
N THR A 73 -12.33 13.16 2.67
CA THR A 73 -12.17 12.76 1.27
C THR A 73 -11.14 13.64 0.58
N LEU A 74 -11.13 14.95 0.85
CA LEU A 74 -10.07 15.84 0.38
C LEU A 74 -8.71 15.40 0.95
N CYS A 75 -8.61 15.23 2.27
CA CYS A 75 -7.34 14.85 2.92
C CYS A 75 -6.76 13.57 2.32
N MET A 76 -7.57 12.52 2.20
CA MET A 76 -7.10 11.23 1.70
C MET A 76 -6.74 11.28 0.22
N ARG A 77 -7.46 12.04 -0.60
CA ARG A 77 -7.14 12.19 -2.02
C ARG A 77 -5.87 12.99 -2.23
N VAL A 78 -5.71 14.11 -1.54
CA VAL A 78 -4.48 14.93 -1.60
C VAL A 78 -3.25 14.15 -1.11
N LEU A 79 -3.39 13.26 -0.12
CA LEU A 79 -2.29 12.42 0.36
C LEU A 79 -1.98 11.23 -0.57
N LEU A 80 -2.99 10.54 -1.11
CA LEU A 80 -2.81 9.24 -1.74
C LEU A 80 -2.90 9.25 -3.26
N ASP A 81 -3.75 10.09 -3.84
CA ASP A 81 -4.08 10.01 -5.25
C ASP A 81 -3.09 10.85 -6.06
N PRO A 82 -2.40 10.24 -7.04
CA PRO A 82 -1.45 10.97 -7.86
C PRO A 82 -2.19 11.87 -8.86
N GLU A 83 -1.65 13.05 -9.07
CA GLU A 83 -2.10 13.96 -10.12
C GLU A 83 -1.54 13.49 -11.47
N LYS A 84 -2.35 12.78 -12.25
CA LYS A 84 -1.88 12.10 -13.46
C LYS A 84 -1.54 13.03 -14.63
N ASP A 85 -2.19 14.20 -14.66
CA ASP A 85 -2.12 15.14 -15.79
C ASP A 85 -1.29 16.40 -15.44
N ALA A 86 -0.75 16.46 -14.21
CA ALA A 86 0.03 17.60 -13.75
C ALA A 86 1.49 17.48 -14.20
N ALA A 87 2.06 18.58 -14.71
CA ALA A 87 3.49 18.63 -15.03
C ALA A 87 4.37 18.44 -13.78
N HIS A 88 3.89 18.92 -12.62
CA HIS A 88 4.56 18.77 -11.33
C HIS A 88 3.56 18.27 -10.29
N PRO A 89 3.37 16.94 -10.16
CA PRO A 89 2.40 16.39 -9.24
C PRO A 89 2.69 16.76 -7.78
N LEU A 90 1.65 17.10 -7.04
CA LEU A 90 1.69 17.26 -5.58
C LEU A 90 1.90 15.88 -4.94
N ASP A 91 3.16 15.51 -4.69
CA ASP A 91 3.50 14.34 -3.87
C ASP A 91 3.93 14.78 -2.47
N LEU A 92 2.99 14.67 -1.54
CA LEU A 92 3.22 14.96 -0.13
C LEU A 92 3.98 13.83 0.56
N LEU A 93 3.65 12.57 0.25
CA LEU A 93 4.24 11.41 0.93
C LEU A 93 5.68 11.12 0.49
N GLY A 94 6.04 11.49 -0.75
CA GLY A 94 7.36 11.25 -1.34
C GLY A 94 8.53 11.90 -0.60
N ASN A 95 8.27 12.94 0.21
CA ASN A 95 9.32 13.67 0.94
C ASN A 95 9.58 13.14 2.35
N THR A 96 8.91 12.06 2.77
CA THR A 96 9.13 11.46 4.10
C THR A 96 10.36 10.57 4.14
N ALA A 97 10.89 10.31 5.35
CA ALA A 97 11.99 9.35 5.54
C ALA A 97 11.63 7.94 5.06
N HIS A 98 10.35 7.55 5.16
CA HIS A 98 9.84 6.24 4.75
C HIS A 98 8.57 6.37 3.88
N PRO A 99 8.67 6.78 2.59
CA PRO A 99 7.52 7.07 1.74
C PRO A 99 6.58 5.87 1.53
N SER A 100 7.13 4.65 1.47
CA SER A 100 6.34 3.43 1.32
C SER A 100 5.52 3.13 2.58
N ALA A 101 6.09 3.30 3.77
CA ALA A 101 5.41 3.11 5.05
C ALA A 101 4.32 4.18 5.25
N ALA A 102 4.65 5.45 4.99
CA ALA A 102 3.69 6.56 5.03
C ALA A 102 2.48 6.30 4.10
N ARG A 103 2.72 5.78 2.89
CA ARG A 103 1.66 5.43 1.93
C ARG A 103 0.84 4.22 2.37
N ARG A 104 1.44 3.20 2.99
CA ARG A 104 0.69 2.08 3.58
C ARG A 104 -0.20 2.55 4.73
N ALA A 105 0.32 3.40 5.61
CA ALA A 105 -0.42 3.98 6.72
C ALA A 105 -1.62 4.80 6.27
N CYS A 106 -1.43 5.74 5.35
CA CYS A 106 -2.54 6.52 4.79
C CYS A 106 -3.57 5.61 4.10
N ASN A 107 -3.14 4.59 3.34
CA ASN A 107 -4.08 3.66 2.73
C ASN A 107 -4.88 2.86 3.77
N ALA A 108 -4.24 2.36 4.82
CA ALA A 108 -4.92 1.62 5.88
C ALA A 108 -5.98 2.49 6.58
N VAL A 109 -5.65 3.74 6.91
CA VAL A 109 -6.59 4.71 7.47
C VAL A 109 -7.77 4.96 6.52
N ARG A 110 -7.52 5.11 5.20
CA ARG A 110 -8.59 5.26 4.20
C ARG A 110 -9.51 4.03 4.18
N THR A 111 -8.93 2.83 4.20
CA THR A 111 -9.68 1.58 4.16
C THR A 111 -10.56 1.43 5.40
N ALA A 112 -10.00 1.62 6.60
CA ALA A 112 -10.75 1.57 7.86
C ALA A 112 -11.89 2.59 7.87
N ARG A 113 -11.61 3.84 7.45
CA ARG A 113 -12.61 4.91 7.36
C ARG A 113 -13.74 4.57 6.40
N ASN A 114 -13.43 4.04 5.22
CA ASN A 114 -14.42 3.70 4.21
C ASN A 114 -15.28 2.52 4.65
N GLU A 115 -14.69 1.48 5.24
CA GLU A 115 -15.44 0.37 5.81
C GLU A 115 -16.41 0.88 6.89
N ALA A 116 -15.91 1.68 7.82
CA ALA A 116 -16.69 2.28 8.90
C ALA A 116 -17.84 3.15 8.38
N ALA A 117 -17.62 3.91 7.30
CA ALA A 117 -18.65 4.75 6.69
C ALA A 117 -19.77 3.95 5.97
N HIS A 118 -19.49 2.71 5.57
CA HIS A 118 -20.43 1.83 4.88
C HIS A 118 -20.97 0.69 5.74
N ALA A 119 -20.56 0.62 7.01
CA ALA A 119 -21.06 -0.37 7.95
C ALA A 119 -22.58 -0.21 8.16
N ALA A 120 -23.34 -1.22 7.76
CA ALA A 120 -24.79 -1.29 7.95
C ALA A 120 -25.20 -2.45 8.88
N ASP A 121 -24.28 -3.37 9.15
CA ASP A 121 -24.51 -4.58 9.93
C ASP A 121 -23.31 -4.89 10.85
N ARG A 122 -23.47 -5.92 11.67
CA ARG A 122 -22.43 -6.35 12.61
C ARG A 122 -21.13 -6.70 11.90
N THR A 123 -21.21 -7.32 10.73
CA THR A 123 -20.05 -7.73 9.95
C THR A 123 -19.22 -6.53 9.55
N GLY A 124 -19.85 -5.48 9.00
CA GLY A 124 -19.18 -4.24 8.64
C GLY A 124 -18.56 -3.52 9.85
N GLY A 125 -19.25 -3.49 10.99
CA GLY A 125 -18.70 -2.90 12.22
C GLY A 125 -17.46 -3.64 12.75
N VAL A 126 -17.49 -4.98 12.77
CA VAL A 126 -16.33 -5.82 13.14
C VAL A 126 -15.18 -5.62 12.16
N GLN A 127 -15.47 -5.60 10.85
CA GLN A 127 -14.45 -5.42 9.81
C GLN A 127 -13.80 -4.04 9.93
N ALA A 128 -14.59 -2.99 10.19
CA ALA A 128 -14.07 -1.64 10.43
C ALA A 128 -13.12 -1.61 11.64
N ALA A 129 -13.47 -2.28 12.74
CA ALA A 129 -12.62 -2.36 13.93
C ALA A 129 -11.30 -3.10 13.66
N MET A 130 -11.34 -4.21 12.92
CA MET A 130 -10.12 -4.93 12.51
C MET A 130 -9.23 -4.09 11.59
N LEU A 131 -9.80 -3.39 10.62
CA LEU A 131 -9.06 -2.50 9.74
C LEU A 131 -8.49 -1.28 10.47
N PHE A 132 -9.20 -0.79 11.49
CA PHE A 132 -8.70 0.28 12.35
C PHE A 132 -7.49 -0.19 13.16
N ASP A 133 -7.54 -1.39 13.74
CA ASP A 133 -6.39 -2.00 14.43
C ASP A 133 -5.17 -2.11 13.51
N GLU A 134 -5.33 -2.63 12.29
CA GLU A 134 -4.25 -2.67 11.29
C GLU A 134 -3.77 -1.23 10.95
N ALA A 135 -4.67 -0.26 10.82
CA ALA A 135 -4.30 1.11 10.54
C ALA A 135 -3.42 1.71 11.64
N VAL A 136 -3.66 1.39 12.91
CA VAL A 136 -2.80 1.83 14.03
C VAL A 136 -1.40 1.25 13.92
N GLU A 137 -1.26 -0.04 13.57
CA GLU A 137 0.05 -0.66 13.32
C GLU A 137 0.80 0.02 12.18
N ARG A 138 0.11 0.33 11.08
CA ARG A 138 0.73 1.03 9.95
C ARG A 138 1.10 2.48 10.30
N LEU A 139 0.30 3.17 11.11
CA LEU A 139 0.61 4.51 11.58
C LEU A 139 1.89 4.52 12.41
N GLU A 140 2.09 3.51 13.26
CA GLU A 140 3.33 3.34 13.98
C GLU A 140 4.52 3.11 13.03
N GLU A 141 4.42 2.15 12.09
CA GLU A 141 5.48 1.90 11.09
C GLU A 141 5.87 3.16 10.31
N GLY A 142 4.88 3.97 9.93
CA GLY A 142 5.06 5.11 9.04
C GLY A 142 5.38 6.44 9.71
N TYR A 143 4.96 6.63 10.97
CA TYR A 143 4.92 7.95 11.60
C TYR A 143 5.32 7.98 13.08
N ALA A 144 5.80 6.89 13.67
CA ALA A 144 6.30 6.90 15.05
C ALA A 144 7.51 7.84 15.20
N GLY A 145 7.40 8.78 16.13
CA GLY A 145 8.43 9.82 16.34
C GLY A 145 8.41 10.93 15.28
N ALA A 146 7.42 10.91 14.38
CA ALA A 146 7.20 11.94 13.37
C ALA A 146 5.83 12.60 13.59
N ALA A 147 4.80 12.21 12.83
CA ALA A 147 3.47 12.78 12.97
C ALA A 147 2.78 12.39 14.28
N PHE A 148 3.23 11.31 14.95
CA PHE A 148 2.68 10.83 16.22
C PHE A 148 3.77 10.58 17.26
N SER A 149 3.52 11.03 18.47
CA SER A 149 4.28 10.61 19.65
C SER A 149 3.88 9.20 20.09
N GLU A 150 4.76 8.56 20.86
CA GLU A 150 4.48 7.24 21.42
C GLU A 150 3.22 7.20 22.29
N LYS A 151 2.98 8.25 23.08
CA LYS A 151 1.77 8.37 23.92
C LYS A 151 0.49 8.43 23.09
N GLU A 152 0.54 9.10 21.94
CA GLU A 152 -0.62 9.19 21.05
C GLU A 152 -0.88 7.88 20.31
N LEU A 153 0.18 7.18 19.86
CA LEU A 153 0.03 5.84 19.29
C LEU A 153 -0.55 4.86 20.32
N GLN A 154 -0.08 4.91 21.57
CA GLN A 154 -0.62 4.08 22.64
C GLN A 154 -2.12 4.36 22.90
N LYS A 155 -2.56 5.62 22.80
CA LYS A 155 -3.98 5.96 22.87
C LYS A 155 -4.77 5.28 21.75
N TYR A 156 -4.27 5.28 20.51
CA TYR A 156 -4.97 4.64 19.40
C TYR A 156 -5.00 3.11 19.51
N TYR A 157 -3.95 2.48 20.05
CA TYR A 157 -3.97 1.04 20.32
C TYR A 157 -5.04 0.66 21.34
N ARG A 158 -5.14 1.40 22.46
CA ARG A 158 -6.20 1.16 23.46
C ARG A 158 -7.60 1.34 22.85
N LEU A 159 -7.74 2.34 21.99
CA LEU A 159 -9.00 2.59 21.30
C LEU A 159 -9.35 1.46 20.31
N ALA A 160 -8.37 0.92 19.60
CA ALA A 160 -8.56 -0.22 18.70
C ALA A 160 -8.99 -1.48 19.48
N GLU A 161 -8.35 -1.77 20.61
CA GLU A 161 -8.74 -2.86 21.51
C GLU A 161 -10.17 -2.70 22.03
N GLU A 162 -10.54 -1.48 22.42
CA GLU A 162 -11.90 -1.16 22.87
C GLU A 162 -12.93 -1.43 21.76
N TYR A 163 -12.66 -0.96 20.53
CA TYR A 163 -13.53 -1.19 19.38
C TYR A 163 -13.71 -2.67 19.05
N LEU A 164 -12.62 -3.44 19.05
CA LEU A 164 -12.67 -4.88 18.84
C LEU A 164 -13.53 -5.56 19.92
N SER A 165 -13.29 -5.22 21.19
CA SER A 165 -14.04 -5.77 22.34
C SER A 165 -15.54 -5.48 22.23
N ARG A 166 -15.92 -4.23 21.95
CA ARG A 166 -17.32 -3.80 21.78
C ARG A 166 -18.01 -4.45 20.59
N CYS A 167 -17.26 -4.80 19.54
CA CYS A 167 -17.79 -5.57 18.41
C CYS A 167 -17.85 -7.09 18.67
N GLY A 168 -17.32 -7.57 19.81
CA GLY A 168 -17.18 -8.98 20.14
C GLY A 168 -16.12 -9.70 19.30
N ALA A 169 -15.10 -8.97 18.86
CA ALA A 169 -13.94 -9.46 18.13
C ALA A 169 -12.69 -9.46 19.04
N SER A 170 -11.70 -10.28 18.70
CA SER A 170 -10.41 -10.30 19.37
C SER A 170 -9.31 -10.47 18.33
N ARG A 171 -8.08 -10.01 18.60
CA ARG A 171 -6.91 -10.04 17.69
C ARG A 171 -6.50 -11.45 17.21
N GLY A 172 -7.24 -12.51 17.55
CA GLY A 172 -7.02 -13.89 17.11
C GLY A 172 -8.18 -14.56 16.33
N SER A 173 -9.32 -13.89 16.10
CA SER A 173 -10.49 -14.53 15.47
C SER A 173 -10.51 -14.49 13.93
N GLY A 174 -9.48 -13.92 13.30
CA GLY A 174 -9.45 -13.63 11.87
C GLY A 174 -8.25 -14.18 11.11
N SER A 175 -7.98 -15.50 11.17
CA SER A 175 -7.30 -16.24 10.08
C SER A 175 -7.23 -17.74 10.40
N LYS A 176 -8.20 -18.54 9.91
CA LYS A 176 -8.00 -19.99 9.71
C LYS A 176 -7.79 -20.24 8.22
N GLY A 177 -6.53 -20.10 7.80
CA GLY A 177 -6.06 -20.36 6.44
C GLY A 177 -4.59 -20.77 6.44
N GLY A 178 -4.29 -21.92 7.06
CA GLY A 178 -3.13 -22.79 6.77
C GLY A 178 -1.75 -22.18 6.55
N ARG A 179 -0.99 -21.96 7.63
CA ARG A 179 0.31 -22.60 7.90
C ARG A 179 0.77 -22.17 9.28
N THR A 180 1.20 -23.13 10.08
CA THR A 180 1.88 -22.92 11.35
C THR A 180 3.17 -22.15 11.11
N GLN A 181 3.07 -20.83 11.11
CA GLN A 181 4.12 -19.95 11.57
C GLN A 181 3.54 -19.32 12.82
N SER A 182 4.23 -19.48 13.94
CA SER A 182 3.98 -18.70 15.15
C SER A 182 3.71 -17.26 14.72
N PRO A 183 2.72 -16.56 15.30
CA PRO A 183 2.55 -15.13 15.05
C PRO A 183 3.94 -14.49 15.15
N PRO A 184 4.34 -13.55 14.26
CA PRO A 184 5.50 -12.75 14.60
C PRO A 184 5.20 -12.20 15.98
N GLU A 185 5.99 -12.64 16.96
CA GLU A 185 5.83 -12.21 18.33
C GLU A 185 6.09 -10.71 18.27
N VAL A 186 5.00 -9.94 18.20
CA VAL A 186 5.04 -8.49 18.27
C VAL A 186 5.36 -8.25 19.73
N ASN A 187 6.65 -8.33 20.05
CA ASN A 187 7.17 -7.88 21.32
C ASN A 187 6.70 -6.44 21.46
N LEU A 188 5.78 -6.24 22.40
CA LEU A 188 5.21 -4.94 22.69
C LEU A 188 6.30 -4.14 23.39
N TYR A 189 7.16 -3.47 22.63
CA TYR A 189 8.29 -2.75 23.20
C TYR A 189 7.78 -1.49 23.93
N GLU A 190 8.00 -1.41 25.23
CA GLU A 190 7.48 -0.34 26.11
C GLU A 190 8.02 1.07 25.81
N THR A 191 8.99 1.23 24.89
CA THR A 191 9.57 2.53 24.54
C THR A 191 9.85 2.69 23.03
N GLY A 192 9.64 3.89 22.49
CA GLY A 192 9.74 4.20 21.06
C GLY A 192 11.15 4.05 20.48
N ALA A 193 12.19 4.20 21.30
CA ALA A 193 13.59 3.97 20.89
C ALA A 193 13.86 2.49 20.56
N ALA A 194 13.29 1.57 21.34
CA ALA A 194 13.41 0.14 21.08
C ALA A 194 12.65 -0.29 19.80
N ARG A 195 11.54 0.39 19.47
CA ARG A 195 10.77 0.14 18.24
C ARG A 195 11.47 0.67 17.00
N GLN A 196 12.11 1.85 17.08
CA GLN A 196 12.93 2.37 16.00
C GLN A 196 14.15 1.47 15.74
N GLN A 197 14.77 0.92 16.78
CA GLN A 197 15.84 -0.06 16.64
C GLN A 197 15.34 -1.40 16.05
N ALA A 198 14.18 -1.90 16.47
CA ALA A 198 13.58 -3.10 15.90
C ALA A 198 13.15 -2.91 14.43
N ALA A 199 12.63 -1.74 14.07
CA ALA A 199 12.28 -1.37 12.70
C ALA A 199 13.53 -1.21 11.82
N ALA A 200 14.59 -0.58 12.33
CA ALA A 200 15.88 -0.48 11.64
C ALA A 200 16.53 -1.85 11.43
N ALA A 201 16.43 -2.76 12.41
CA ALA A 201 16.93 -4.13 12.29
C ALA A 201 16.17 -4.94 11.21
N ARG A 202 14.84 -4.79 11.11
CA ARG A 202 14.04 -5.43 10.06
C ARG A 202 14.32 -4.85 8.68
N ALA A 203 14.51 -3.54 8.57
CA ALA A 203 14.91 -2.90 7.32
C ALA A 203 16.32 -3.34 6.86
N ALA A 204 17.24 -3.60 7.80
CA ALA A 204 18.56 -4.15 7.51
C ALA A 204 18.51 -5.61 7.04
N GLU A 205 17.59 -6.42 7.58
CA GLU A 205 17.34 -7.80 7.10
C GLU A 205 16.75 -7.82 5.67
N GLU A 206 15.81 -6.93 5.36
CA GLU A 206 15.24 -6.81 4.01
C GLU A 206 16.23 -6.23 2.98
N ALA A 207 17.17 -5.40 3.42
CA ALA A 207 18.24 -4.84 2.58
C ALA A 207 19.41 -5.81 2.35
N SER A 208 19.47 -6.93 3.08
CA SER A 208 20.50 -7.94 2.89
C SER A 208 20.15 -8.82 1.67
N PRO A 209 21.05 -8.99 0.68
CA PRO A 209 20.73 -9.82 -0.48
C PRO A 209 20.57 -11.25 0.01
N ARG A 210 19.35 -11.80 -0.13
CA ARG A 210 19.04 -13.21 0.10
C ARG A 210 20.04 -14.06 -0.67
N SER A 211 21.06 -14.56 0.01
CA SER A 211 21.95 -15.56 -0.56
C SER A 211 21.11 -16.83 -0.76
N SER A 212 20.84 -17.12 -2.03
CA SER A 212 20.29 -18.38 -2.49
C SER A 212 21.07 -19.52 -1.84
N GLY A 213 20.36 -20.44 -1.18
CA GLY A 213 20.92 -21.58 -0.48
C GLY A 213 21.91 -22.36 -1.35
N ALA A 214 23.20 -22.11 -1.13
CA ALA A 214 24.27 -22.96 -1.59
C ALA A 214 24.32 -24.17 -0.65
N SER A 215 24.04 -25.33 -1.22
CA SER A 215 24.09 -26.64 -0.61
C SER A 215 25.43 -26.84 0.11
N ARG A 216 25.37 -27.23 1.38
CA ARG A 216 26.52 -27.61 2.19
C ARG A 216 27.23 -28.83 1.58
N THR A 217 28.31 -28.61 0.82
CA THR A 217 29.34 -29.64 0.60
C THR A 217 30.46 -29.39 1.60
N ALA A 218 30.52 -30.25 2.62
CA ALA A 218 31.59 -30.24 3.60
C ALA A 218 32.91 -30.71 2.96
N LYS A 219 33.91 -29.85 3.12
CA LYS A 219 35.32 -30.00 2.74
C LYS A 219 35.97 -31.17 3.48
N ARG A 220 36.56 -32.12 2.77
CA ARG A 220 37.63 -32.98 3.32
C ARG A 220 38.54 -33.50 2.21
N GLU A 221 39.83 -33.25 2.36
CA GLU A 221 40.93 -33.75 1.52
C GLU A 221 42.13 -34.04 2.46
N PRO A 222 43.18 -34.77 2.04
CA PRO A 222 43.22 -36.18 1.62
C PRO A 222 44.16 -37.01 2.52
N ARG A 223 44.02 -38.35 2.51
CA ARG A 223 45.20 -39.25 2.67
C ARG A 223 44.93 -40.71 2.28
N ARG A 224 45.69 -41.14 1.27
CA ARG A 224 46.35 -42.44 1.02
C ARG A 224 45.66 -43.75 1.49
N GLU A 225 45.32 -44.58 0.49
CA GLU A 225 45.23 -46.05 0.48
C GLU A 225 46.53 -46.74 0.98
N PRO A 226 46.58 -48.07 1.31
CA PRO A 226 45.84 -49.16 0.63
C PRO A 226 45.34 -50.38 1.46
N ALA A 227 44.52 -51.19 0.76
CA ALA A 227 44.36 -52.65 0.78
C ALA A 227 44.06 -53.41 2.10
N HIS A 228 42.96 -54.19 2.10
CA HIS A 228 42.95 -55.67 2.12
C HIS A 228 41.57 -56.21 2.56
N SER A 229 41.05 -57.18 1.78
CA SER A 229 40.33 -58.41 2.24
C SER A 229 39.03 -58.24 3.05
N ALA A 230 37.91 -58.93 2.85
CA ALA A 230 37.52 -60.10 2.06
C ALA A 230 35.99 -60.29 2.22
N LYS A 231 35.37 -60.98 1.24
CA LYS A 231 34.13 -61.80 1.33
C LYS A 231 32.83 -61.06 1.77
N SER A 232 31.66 -61.22 1.17
CA SER A 232 31.06 -62.37 0.49
C SER A 232 29.94 -61.91 -0.46
N VAL A 233 29.99 -62.47 -1.66
CA VAL A 233 28.95 -62.63 -2.70
C VAL A 233 28.11 -63.89 -2.33
N PRO A 234 26.95 -64.27 -2.94
CA PRO A 234 26.04 -63.65 -3.93
C PRO A 234 24.57 -63.64 -3.38
N ARG A 235 23.43 -63.50 -4.08
CA ARG A 235 23.05 -63.79 -5.48
C ARG A 235 21.63 -63.28 -5.78
N ASN A 236 21.47 -62.80 -7.01
CA ASN A 236 20.31 -62.86 -7.91
C ASN A 236 18.92 -62.35 -7.44
N GLY A 237 18.10 -61.75 -8.30
CA GLY A 237 18.13 -61.80 -9.76
C GLY A 237 17.26 -60.72 -10.39
N LYS A 238 17.71 -60.37 -11.58
CA LYS A 238 17.21 -59.41 -12.55
C LYS A 238 15.82 -59.76 -13.10
N ALA A 239 15.07 -58.68 -13.33
CA ALA A 239 14.44 -58.31 -14.60
C ALA A 239 13.07 -58.88 -15.03
N LYS A 240 12.31 -57.89 -15.53
CA LYS A 240 11.60 -57.83 -16.81
C LYS A 240 10.13 -58.28 -16.88
N THR A 241 9.30 -57.26 -17.16
CA THR A 241 8.25 -57.19 -18.19
C THR A 241 7.11 -58.20 -18.15
N THR A 242 5.88 -57.71 -18.07
CA THR A 242 4.83 -57.84 -19.11
C THR A 242 3.50 -57.26 -18.62
N SER A 243 2.92 -56.32 -19.37
CA SER A 243 1.46 -56.10 -19.36
C SER A 243 0.77 -57.25 -20.13
N PRO A 244 -0.50 -57.57 -19.86
CA PRO A 244 -1.57 -56.85 -20.57
C PRO A 244 -2.87 -56.62 -19.78
N ARG A 245 -3.45 -55.42 -19.98
CA ARG A 245 -4.82 -55.18 -20.49
C ARG A 245 -6.01 -55.90 -19.82
N THR A 246 -6.82 -55.14 -19.07
CA THR A 246 -8.29 -55.30 -19.05
C THR A 246 -8.99 -53.94 -19.07
N ASN A 247 -10.17 -53.95 -19.68
CA ASN A 247 -10.86 -52.85 -20.33
C ASN A 247 -12.23 -52.67 -19.65
N SER A 248 -12.58 -51.46 -19.23
CA SER A 248 -13.98 -51.10 -18.91
C SER A 248 -14.26 -49.63 -19.20
N LYS A 249 -14.83 -49.41 -20.40
CA LYS A 249 -15.64 -48.27 -20.88
C LYS A 249 -16.84 -48.04 -19.92
N LYS A 250 -17.28 -46.83 -19.57
CA LYS A 250 -18.08 -45.84 -20.36
C LYS A 250 -18.24 -44.56 -19.50
N LYS A 251 -17.95 -43.36 -20.06
CA LYS A 251 -18.88 -42.26 -20.49
C LYS A 251 -19.64 -41.57 -19.34
N SER A 252 -19.84 -40.25 -19.25
CA SER A 252 -19.63 -39.05 -20.10
C SER A 252 -20.12 -37.84 -19.26
N SER A 253 -19.37 -36.73 -19.11
CA SER A 253 -19.58 -35.44 -19.79
C SER A 253 -18.41 -34.50 -19.36
N GLY A 254 -17.55 -33.94 -20.20
CA GLY A 254 -17.83 -32.92 -21.23
C GLY A 254 -18.27 -31.62 -20.53
N SER A 255 -17.41 -30.65 -20.24
CA SER A 255 -16.71 -29.78 -21.21
C SER A 255 -15.51 -29.11 -20.55
N GLY A 256 -14.35 -29.20 -21.19
CA GLY A 256 -13.20 -28.35 -20.91
C GLY A 256 -13.16 -27.18 -21.89
N ASN A 257 -12.54 -26.07 -21.49
CA ASN A 257 -11.85 -25.25 -22.47
C ASN A 257 -10.55 -24.69 -21.87
N GLN A 258 -9.46 -25.05 -22.53
CA GLN A 258 -8.10 -24.58 -22.29
C GLN A 258 -7.93 -23.16 -22.83
N GLY A 259 -7.04 -22.42 -22.17
CA GLY A 259 -5.99 -21.64 -22.83
C GLY A 259 -6.43 -20.40 -23.62
N ARG A 260 -6.06 -19.22 -23.08
CA ARG A 260 -5.53 -18.14 -23.92
C ARG A 260 -4.71 -17.15 -23.09
N GLN A 261 -3.39 -17.29 -23.20
CA GLN A 261 -2.48 -16.16 -23.13
C GLN A 261 -2.74 -15.27 -24.34
N SER A 262 -2.93 -13.97 -24.13
CA SER A 262 -2.62 -12.96 -25.15
C SER A 262 -2.54 -11.57 -24.53
N HIS A 263 -1.38 -10.97 -24.71
CA HIS A 263 -1.05 -9.56 -24.54
C HIS A 263 -2.20 -8.60 -24.92
N ALA A 264 -2.51 -7.65 -24.04
CA ALA A 264 -3.23 -6.42 -24.38
C ALA A 264 -2.32 -5.20 -24.15
N GLN A 265 -1.41 -5.05 -25.10
CA GLN A 265 -0.94 -3.81 -25.72
C GLN A 265 -1.25 -2.48 -24.98
N ARG A 266 -0.18 -1.89 -24.41
CA ARG A 266 -0.04 -0.45 -24.13
C ARG A 266 -0.53 0.36 -25.34
N GLN A 267 -1.66 1.03 -25.22
CA GLN A 267 -2.02 2.12 -26.11
C GLN A 267 -1.13 3.32 -25.81
N LYS A 268 -0.02 3.44 -26.54
CA LYS A 268 0.65 4.73 -26.73
C LYS A 268 -0.31 5.58 -27.58
N LYS A 269 -1.04 6.50 -26.95
CA LYS A 269 -1.79 7.54 -27.66
C LYS A 269 -0.79 8.38 -28.44
N GLY A 270 -0.74 8.18 -29.76
CA GLY A 270 0.00 9.05 -30.65
C GLY A 270 -0.59 10.46 -30.56
N VAL A 271 0.25 11.46 -30.30
CA VAL A 271 -0.15 12.86 -30.44
C VAL A 271 -0.56 13.06 -31.89
N ASN A 272 -1.82 13.48 -32.10
CA ASN A 272 -2.35 13.73 -33.43
C ASN A 272 -1.45 14.74 -34.14
N LYS A 273 -0.75 14.31 -35.21
CA LYS A 273 0.16 15.17 -35.99
C LYS A 273 -0.51 16.46 -36.46
N ALA A 274 -1.83 16.42 -36.68
CA ALA A 274 -2.65 17.60 -37.00
C ALA A 274 -2.70 18.64 -35.86
N VAL A 275 -2.79 18.19 -34.60
CA VAL A 275 -2.77 19.08 -33.43
C VAL A 275 -1.37 19.66 -33.24
N LEU A 276 -0.32 18.86 -33.45
CA LEU A 276 1.06 19.33 -33.38
C LEU A 276 1.35 20.39 -34.46
N LEU A 277 0.85 20.17 -35.69
CA LEU A 277 0.96 21.14 -36.79
C LEU A 277 0.21 22.43 -36.49
N LEU A 278 -1.00 22.36 -35.95
CA LEU A 278 -1.78 23.55 -35.57
C LEU A 278 -1.07 24.37 -34.48
N MET A 279 -0.50 23.71 -33.47
CA MET A 279 0.25 24.39 -32.41
C MET A 279 1.53 25.06 -32.94
N LEU A 280 2.24 24.42 -33.86
CA LEU A 280 3.40 25.01 -34.53
C LEU A 280 3.02 26.24 -35.37
N LEU A 281 1.91 26.16 -36.11
CA LEU A 281 1.44 27.26 -36.96
C LEU A 281 1.01 28.47 -36.12
N ALA A 282 0.32 28.23 -35.01
CA ALA A 282 -0.05 29.30 -34.06
C ALA A 282 1.19 29.99 -33.46
N LEU A 283 2.24 29.21 -33.15
CA LEU A 283 3.48 29.74 -32.60
C LEU A 283 4.26 30.60 -33.62
N VAL A 284 4.31 30.17 -34.89
CA VAL A 284 4.92 30.95 -35.97
C VAL A 284 4.16 32.25 -36.22
N VAL A 285 2.82 32.22 -36.23
CA VAL A 285 2.00 33.43 -36.38
C VAL A 285 2.21 34.39 -35.20
N GLY A 286 2.28 33.88 -33.98
CA GLY A 286 2.58 34.69 -32.78
C GLY A 286 3.95 35.35 -32.84
N LEU A 287 4.98 34.64 -33.33
CA LEU A 287 6.32 35.20 -33.52
C LEU A 287 6.36 36.27 -34.63
N LEU A 288 5.65 36.07 -35.73
CA LEU A 288 5.56 37.06 -36.82
C LEU A 288 4.83 38.34 -36.39
N LEU A 289 3.73 38.21 -35.64
CA LEU A 289 3.02 39.35 -35.06
C LEU A 289 3.91 40.11 -34.07
N ARG A 290 4.67 39.40 -33.24
CA ARG A 290 5.62 40.01 -32.29
C ARG A 290 6.79 40.69 -33.01
N ALA A 291 7.32 40.11 -34.08
CA ALA A 291 8.37 40.71 -34.89
C ALA A 291 7.90 41.99 -35.60
N ARG A 292 6.65 41.99 -36.11
CA ARG A 292 6.03 43.18 -36.72
C ARG A 292 5.74 44.28 -35.69
N ALA A 293 5.39 43.92 -34.46
CA ALA A 293 5.20 44.87 -33.36
C ALA A 293 6.53 45.48 -32.85
N MET A 294 7.65 44.77 -33.02
CA MET A 294 8.99 45.26 -32.66
C MET A 294 9.71 46.01 -33.82
N GLY A 295 8.99 46.40 -34.88
CA GLY A 295 9.50 47.32 -35.90
C GLY A 295 10.49 46.72 -36.90
N GLY A 296 10.49 45.40 -37.09
CA GLY A 296 11.31 44.73 -38.11
C GLY A 296 10.56 44.49 -39.42
N PHE A 297 10.42 45.54 -40.24
CA PHE A 297 10.41 45.51 -41.71
C PHE A 297 10.65 46.92 -42.24
#